data_AF-A0A3C1D2C6-F1
#
_entry.id   AF-A0A3C1D2C6-F1
#
_cell.length_a   1.000
_cell.length_b   1.000
_cell.length_c   1.000
_cell.angle_alpha   90.00
_cell.angle_beta   90.00
_cell.angle_gamma   90.00
#
_symmetry.space_group_name_H-M   'P 1'
#
loop_
_entity.id
_entity.type
_entity.pdbx_description
1 polymer ?
#
loop_
_entity_poly.entity_id
_entity_poly.type
_entity_poly.pdbx_seq_one_letter_code
_entity_poly.pdbx_strand_id
1 'polypeptide(L)'
;MFAGHPASPRAVKQWLVAHDAAALSRLPIADVAPAARLRLLMELAVLRPGVEGLVVVSPDRHGGHPQRWWQIAVGFADRGISVLVIAGAASGAVLADIAPRAELGPPDESALPEEDRA
;
A
#
# COMPACT_ATOMS: atom_id res chain seq x y z
N MET A 1 -8.94 -9.56 -18.13
CA MET A 1 -7.78 -8.64 -18.17
C MET A 1 -7.80 -7.85 -16.88
N PHE A 2 -6.64 -7.50 -16.32
CA PHE A 2 -6.53 -6.66 -15.12
C PHE A 2 -5.44 -5.62 -15.38
N ALA A 3 -5.76 -4.33 -15.28
CA ALA A 3 -4.80 -3.23 -15.53
C ALA A 3 -4.07 -3.33 -16.89
N GLY A 4 -4.73 -3.81 -17.95
CA GLY A 4 -4.08 -4.04 -19.24
C GLY A 4 -3.27 -5.33 -19.34
N HIS A 5 -3.14 -6.11 -18.27
CA HIS A 5 -2.44 -7.39 -18.25
C HIS A 5 -3.37 -8.60 -18.45
N PRO A 6 -2.88 -9.68 -19.08
CA PRO A 6 -3.62 -10.94 -19.17
C PRO A 6 -3.96 -11.51 -17.78
N ALA A 7 -5.18 -12.01 -17.62
CA ALA A 7 -5.69 -12.59 -16.37
C ALA A 7 -5.99 -14.08 -16.49
N SER A 8 -5.35 -14.78 -17.43
CA SER A 8 -5.48 -16.24 -17.55
C SER A 8 -4.76 -16.93 -16.39
N PRO A 9 -5.14 -18.17 -16.02
CA PRO A 9 -4.49 -18.89 -14.93
C PRO A 9 -2.96 -19.00 -15.08
N ARG A 10 -2.48 -19.18 -16.32
CA ARG A 10 -1.04 -19.21 -16.64
C ARG A 10 -0.38 -17.86 -16.39
N ALA A 11 -0.99 -16.76 -16.85
CA ALA A 11 -0.45 -15.42 -16.66
C ALA A 11 -0.41 -15.04 -15.17
N VAL A 12 -1.49 -15.34 -14.42
CA VAL A 12 -1.55 -15.11 -12.97
C VAL A 12 -0.48 -15.91 -12.24
N LYS A 13 -0.27 -17.18 -12.60
CA LYS A 13 0.79 -18.01 -11.99
C LYS A 13 2.19 -17.43 -12.24
N GLN A 14 2.46 -16.97 -13.46
CA GLN A 14 3.74 -16.32 -13.79
C GLN A 14 3.93 -15.02 -13.01
N TRP A 15 2.87 -14.22 -12.89
CA TRP A 15 2.90 -12.99 -12.10
C TRP A 15 3.16 -13.28 -10.62
N LEU A 16 2.50 -14.28 -10.03
CA LEU A 16 2.75 -14.69 -8.64
C LEU A 16 4.19 -15.18 -8.42
N VAL A 17 4.79 -15.89 -9.38
CA VAL A 17 6.21 -16.29 -9.29
C VAL A 17 7.13 -15.07 -9.28
N ALA A 18 6.88 -14.08 -10.15
CA ALA A 18 7.68 -12.86 -10.22
C ALA A 18 7.59 -11.98 -8.97
N HIS A 19 6.60 -12.21 -8.10
CA HIS A 19 6.39 -11.49 -6.84
C HIS A 19 6.62 -12.38 -5.60
N ASP A 20 7.35 -13.49 -5.74
CA ASP A 20 7.65 -14.44 -4.67
C ASP A 20 6.42 -14.99 -3.93
N ALA A 21 5.29 -15.08 -4.64
CA ALA A 21 3.97 -15.42 -4.12
C ALA A 21 3.40 -16.72 -4.69
N ALA A 22 4.22 -17.53 -5.37
CA ALA A 22 3.79 -18.77 -6.01
C ALA A 22 3.13 -19.76 -5.02
N ALA A 23 3.63 -19.82 -3.78
CA ALA A 23 3.08 -20.68 -2.73
C ALA A 23 1.64 -20.32 -2.33
N LEU A 24 1.20 -19.08 -2.61
CA LEU A 24 -0.12 -18.56 -2.24
C LEU A 24 -1.19 -18.91 -3.28
N SER A 25 -0.83 -19.45 -4.44
CA SER A 25 -1.73 -19.55 -5.60
C SER A 25 -2.96 -20.45 -5.40
N ARG A 26 -2.93 -21.32 -4.40
CA ARG A 26 -4.03 -22.25 -4.07
C ARG A 26 -4.69 -21.93 -2.74
N LEU A 27 -4.20 -20.93 -2.01
CA LEU A 27 -4.80 -20.55 -0.74
C LEU A 27 -6.07 -19.73 -1.01
N PRO A 28 -7.17 -20.02 -0.30
CA PRO A 28 -8.27 -19.07 -0.20
C PRO A 28 -7.73 -17.71 0.21
N ILE A 29 -8.25 -16.64 -0.39
CA ILE A 29 -7.75 -15.28 -0.09
C ILE A 29 -7.80 -14.98 1.40
N ALA A 30 -8.82 -15.50 2.12
CA ALA A 30 -9.01 -15.39 3.55
C ALA A 30 -7.85 -15.97 4.39
N ASP A 31 -7.13 -16.97 3.87
CA ASP A 31 -6.03 -17.66 4.55
C ASP A 31 -4.66 -17.04 4.22
N VAL A 32 -4.59 -16.14 3.24
CA VAL A 32 -3.35 -15.42 2.92
C VAL A 32 -2.97 -14.51 4.08
N ALA A 33 -1.74 -14.66 4.57
CA ALA A 33 -1.22 -13.86 5.67
C ALA A 33 -1.36 -12.35 5.39
N PRO A 34 -1.71 -11.52 6.39
CA PRO A 34 -2.11 -10.13 6.15
C PRO A 34 -1.07 -9.28 5.41
N ALA A 35 0.21 -9.41 5.77
CA ALA A 35 1.30 -8.70 5.12
C ALA A 35 1.47 -9.11 3.63
N ALA A 36 1.36 -10.41 3.33
CA ALA A 36 1.42 -10.90 1.97
C ALA A 36 0.22 -10.43 1.15
N ARG A 37 -0.99 -10.47 1.75
CA ARG A 37 -2.22 -9.96 1.13
C ARG A 37 -2.08 -8.47 0.80
N LEU A 38 -1.62 -7.66 1.76
CA LEU A 38 -1.44 -6.22 1.55
C LEU A 38 -0.43 -5.94 0.43
N ARG A 39 0.75 -6.57 0.47
CA ARG A 39 1.76 -6.42 -0.58
C ARG A 39 1.18 -6.76 -1.96
N LEU A 40 0.50 -7.89 -2.10
CA LEU A 40 -0.10 -8.30 -3.37
C LEU A 40 -1.13 -7.29 -3.88
N LEU A 41 -2.01 -6.79 -3.00
CA LEU A 41 -3.00 -5.78 -3.38
C LEU A 41 -2.34 -4.46 -3.81
N MET A 42 -1.26 -4.04 -3.14
CA MET A 42 -0.50 -2.86 -3.51
C MET A 42 0.23 -3.04 -4.85
N GLU A 43 0.86 -4.20 -5.10
CA GLU A 43 1.49 -4.49 -6.39
C GLU A 43 0.45 -4.47 -7.51
N LEU A 44 -0.71 -5.09 -7.29
CA LEU A 44 -1.82 -5.06 -8.24
C LEU A 44 -2.33 -3.64 -8.50
N ALA A 45 -2.38 -2.79 -7.48
CA ALA A 45 -2.82 -1.40 -7.65
C ALA A 45 -1.86 -0.60 -8.55
N VAL A 46 -0.55 -0.74 -8.36
CA VAL A 46 0.47 -0.01 -9.14
C VAL A 46 0.71 -0.59 -10.55
N LEU A 47 0.15 -1.76 -10.87
CA LEU A 47 0.17 -2.26 -12.25
C LEU A 47 -0.59 -1.35 -13.23
N ARG A 48 -1.54 -0.54 -12.73
CA ARG A 48 -2.30 0.36 -13.59
C ARG A 48 -1.41 1.53 -14.04
N PRO A 49 -1.28 1.79 -15.35
CA PRO A 49 -0.53 2.94 -15.84
C PRO A 49 -1.04 4.26 -15.24
N GLY A 50 -0.11 5.14 -14.87
CA GLY A 50 -0.42 6.45 -14.31
C GLY A 50 -0.73 6.47 -12.81
N VAL A 51 -0.60 5.35 -12.10
CA VAL A 51 -0.70 5.36 -10.63
C VAL A 51 0.61 5.90 -10.03
N GLU A 52 0.52 7.08 -9.43
CA GLU A 52 1.64 7.75 -8.74
C GLU A 52 1.55 7.64 -7.21
N GLY A 53 0.43 7.13 -6.69
CA GLY A 53 0.24 6.99 -5.25
C GLY A 53 -0.81 5.95 -4.83
N LEU A 54 -0.72 5.56 -3.56
CA LEU A 54 -1.56 4.57 -2.89
C LEU A 54 -2.11 5.14 -1.58
N VAL A 55 -3.41 4.99 -1.36
CA VAL A 55 -4.04 5.22 -0.05
C VAL A 55 -4.41 3.87 0.55
N VAL A 56 -3.70 3.48 1.61
CA VAL A 56 -3.90 2.22 2.33
C VAL A 56 -4.73 2.48 3.57
N VAL A 57 -5.96 1.97 3.60
CA VAL A 57 -6.91 2.22 4.69
C VAL A 57 -7.04 0.98 5.58
N SER A 58 -6.91 1.20 6.87
CA SER A 58 -7.06 0.21 7.95
C SER A 58 -6.23 -1.08 7.74
N PRO A 59 -4.91 -0.99 7.46
CA PRO A 59 -4.07 -2.18 7.25
C PRO A 59 -3.99 -3.10 8.47
N ASP A 60 -4.26 -2.56 9.65
CA ASP A 60 -4.32 -3.25 10.94
C ASP A 60 -5.60 -4.07 11.17
N ARG A 61 -6.68 -3.81 10.39
CA ARG A 61 -7.96 -4.54 10.54
C ARG A 61 -7.87 -6.03 10.21
N HIS A 62 -6.95 -6.39 9.32
CA HIS A 62 -6.80 -7.78 8.87
C HIS A 62 -5.77 -8.56 9.71
N GLY A 63 -5.31 -7.98 10.82
CA GLY A 63 -4.24 -8.54 11.65
C GLY A 63 -2.85 -8.27 11.07
N GLY A 64 -1.82 -8.67 11.82
CA GLY A 64 -0.43 -8.43 11.47
C GLY A 64 0.17 -7.23 12.21
N HIS A 65 1.47 -7.32 12.45
CA HIS A 65 2.21 -6.35 13.27
C HIS A 65 2.40 -5.02 12.50
N PRO A 66 2.18 -3.83 13.11
CA PRO A 66 2.30 -2.53 12.44
C PRO A 66 3.58 -2.33 11.63
N GLN A 67 4.72 -2.70 12.22
CA GLN A 67 6.04 -2.66 11.62
C GLN A 67 6.09 -3.40 10.28
N ARG A 68 5.39 -4.53 10.14
CA ARG A 68 5.48 -5.38 8.95
C ARG A 68 4.80 -4.74 7.75
N TRP A 69 3.60 -4.19 7.92
CA TRP A 69 2.95 -3.47 6.83
C TRP A 69 3.55 -2.08 6.60
N TRP A 70 4.11 -1.45 7.64
CA TRP A 70 4.85 -0.19 7.49
C TRP A 70 6.06 -0.36 6.58
N GLN A 71 6.86 -1.41 6.77
CA GLN A 71 8.00 -1.72 5.90
C GLN A 71 7.57 -2.02 4.45
N ILE A 72 6.39 -2.60 4.26
CA ILE A 72 5.82 -2.76 2.91
C ILE A 72 5.53 -1.38 2.31
N ALA A 73 4.85 -0.48 3.04
CA ALA A 73 4.55 0.87 2.57
C ALA A 73 5.82 1.65 2.20
N VAL A 74 6.86 1.60 3.06
CA VAL A 74 8.16 2.21 2.80
C VAL A 74 8.79 1.64 1.52
N GLY A 75 8.75 0.32 1.31
CA GLY A 75 9.30 -0.28 0.09
C GLY A 75 8.60 0.16 -1.21
N PHE A 76 7.34 0.61 -1.16
CA PHE A 76 6.67 1.25 -2.30
C PHE A 76 7.06 2.72 -2.43
N ALA A 77 7.21 3.44 -1.31
CA ALA A 77 7.74 4.80 -1.30
C ALA A 77 9.14 4.88 -1.90
N ASP A 78 10.03 3.93 -1.56
CA ASP A 78 11.38 3.82 -2.11
C ASP A 78 11.39 3.55 -3.63
N ARG A 79 10.29 3.02 -4.18
CA ARG A 79 10.09 2.83 -5.63
C ARG A 79 9.52 4.08 -6.32
N GLY A 80 9.34 5.18 -5.60
CA GLY A 80 8.79 6.44 -6.11
C GLY A 80 7.26 6.52 -6.10
N ILE A 81 6.56 5.62 -5.38
CA ILE A 81 5.10 5.68 -5.25
C ILE A 81 4.74 6.40 -3.95
N SER A 82 3.95 7.47 -4.04
CA SER A 82 3.45 8.16 -2.84
C SER A 82 2.53 7.26 -2.03
N VAL A 83 2.82 6.99 -0.75
CA VAL A 83 1.97 6.12 0.08
C VAL A 83 1.42 6.89 1.28
N LEU A 84 0.09 6.98 1.37
CA LEU A 84 -0.63 7.44 2.55
C LEU A 84 -1.23 6.22 3.27
N VAL A 85 -1.00 6.10 4.58
CA VAL A 85 -1.62 5.07 5.41
C VAL A 85 -2.56 5.69 6.42
N ILE A 86 -3.80 5.22 6.45
CA ILE A 86 -4.80 5.56 7.48
C ILE A 86 -4.95 4.33 8.37
N ALA A 87 -4.46 4.40 9.62
CA ALA A 87 -4.46 3.28 10.56
C ALA A 87 -5.00 3.73 11.93
N GLY A 88 -5.35 2.75 12.79
CA GLY A 88 -5.81 3.02 14.14
C GLY A 88 -4.73 3.61 15.04
N ALA A 89 -5.13 4.33 16.08
CA ALA A 89 -4.23 4.99 17.02
C ALA A 89 -3.23 4.03 17.69
N ALA A 90 -3.64 2.79 17.97
CA ALA A 90 -2.75 1.76 18.53
C ALA A 90 -1.59 1.42 17.60
N SER A 91 -1.87 1.29 16.30
CA SER A 91 -0.83 1.13 15.28
C SER A 91 0.09 2.34 15.21
N GLY A 92 -0.48 3.55 15.28
CA GLY A 92 0.29 4.80 15.34
C GLY A 92 1.26 4.85 16.51
N ALA A 93 0.84 4.44 17.71
CA ALA A 93 1.70 4.36 18.89
C ALA A 93 2.89 3.40 18.70
N VAL A 94 2.64 2.24 18.09
CA VAL A 94 3.67 1.24 17.80
C VAL A 94 4.69 1.74 16.75
N LEU A 95 4.25 2.60 15.83
CA LEU A 95 5.09 3.16 14.77
C LEU A 95 5.81 4.45 15.17
N ALA A 96 5.48 5.06 16.31
CA ALA A 96 5.98 6.38 16.69
C ALA A 96 7.51 6.47 16.73
N ASP A 97 8.20 5.37 17.09
CA ASP A 97 9.65 5.32 17.20
C ASP A 97 10.38 4.99 15.89
N ILE A 98 9.64 4.60 14.83
CA ILE A 98 10.21 4.10 13.57
C ILE A 98 9.73 4.85 12.33
N ALA A 99 8.54 5.42 12.38
CA ALA A 99 8.03 6.26 11.31
C ALA A 99 8.62 7.66 11.49
N PRO A 100 9.30 8.22 10.48
CA PRO A 100 9.70 9.61 10.54
C PRO A 100 8.46 10.45 10.78
N ARG A 101 8.52 11.30 11.81
CA ARG A 101 7.44 12.25 12.06
C ARG A 101 7.56 13.33 10.99
N ALA A 102 6.71 13.26 9.97
CA ALA A 102 6.50 14.40 9.10
C ALA A 102 5.73 15.44 9.91
N GLU A 103 6.36 16.57 10.21
CA GLU A 103 5.61 17.77 10.53
C GLU A 103 4.99 18.24 9.21
N LEU A 104 3.66 18.19 9.13
CA LEU A 104 2.97 18.91 8.07
C LEU A 104 3.35 20.38 8.28
N GLY A 105 4.10 20.93 7.32
CA GLY A 105 4.29 22.37 7.25
C GLY A 105 2.93 23.08 7.23
N PRO A 106 2.90 24.40 7.49
CA PRO A 106 1.67 25.16 7.30
C PRO A 106 1.10 24.85 5.91
N PRO A 107 -0.23 24.70 5.77
CA PRO A 107 -0.84 24.45 4.48
C PRO A 107 -0.32 25.48 3.48
N ASP A 108 0.03 25.02 2.28
CA ASP A 108 0.46 25.93 1.22
C ASP A 108 -0.73 26.80 0.83
N GLU A 109 -0.80 28.00 1.38
CA GLU A 109 -1.87 28.97 1.14
C GLU A 109 -1.95 29.36 -0.35
N SER A 110 -0.87 29.17 -1.11
CA SER A 110 -0.86 29.39 -2.55
C SER A 110 -1.59 28.29 -3.34
N ALA A 111 -1.80 27.12 -2.73
CA ALA A 111 -2.58 26.01 -3.31
C ALA A 111 -4.08 26.07 -2.96
N LEU A 112 -4.50 27.00 -2.11
CA LEU A 112 -5.91 27.25 -1.82
C LEU A 112 -6.60 27.92 -3.03
N PRO A 113 -7.86 27.55 -3.35
CA PRO A 113 -8.68 28.26 -4.32
C PRO A 113 -8.71 29.76 -4.01
N GLU A 114 -8.75 30.62 -5.03
CA GLU A 114 -8.73 32.09 -4.83
C GLU A 114 -9.85 32.60 -3.90
N GLU A 115 -10.96 31.87 -3.79
CA GLU A 115 -12.09 32.20 -2.91
C GLU A 115 -11.75 32.11 -1.41
N ASP A 116 -10.68 31.39 -1.03
CA ASP A 116 -10.25 31.17 0.36
C ASP A 116 -8.98 31.96 0.77
N ARG A 117 -8.46 32.84 -0.11
CA ARG A 117 -7.31 33.70 0.21
C ARG A 117 -7.80 34.97 0.90
N ALA A 118 -7.46 35.14 2.18
CA ALA A 118 -7.81 36.30 3.00
C ALA A 118 -7.09 37.59 2.59
#